data_AF-A0A4Q7YGK6-F1
#
_entry.id   AF-A0A4Q7YGK6-F1
#
_cell.length_a   1.000
_cell.length_b   1.000
_cell.length_c   1.000
_cell.angle_alpha   90.00
_cell.angle_beta   90.00
_cell.angle_gamma   90.00
#
_symmetry.space_group_name_H-M   'P 1'
#
loop_
_entity.id
_entity.type
_entity.pdbx_description
1 polymer ?
#
loop_
_entity_poly.entity_id
_entity_poly.type
_entity_poly.pdbx_seq_one_letter_code
_entity_poly.pdbx_strand_id
1 'polypeptide(L)'
;MKGCDEYSIKIQLYVDKELSCQDLEEFIAHLQECAACRQQVEGEVDLSNMLRRSKPLCIASDALRERIIKATTETSHKIDDVIFGSRAIKPIRKE
;
A
#
# COMPACT_ATOMS: atom_id res chain seq x y z
N MET A 1 -21.50 -14.32 -11.24
CA MET A 1 -21.41 -12.91 -10.81
C MET A 1 -22.19 -12.78 -9.51
N LYS A 2 -21.48 -12.61 -8.39
CA LYS A 2 -22.11 -12.22 -7.12
C LYS A 2 -22.65 -10.79 -7.27
N GLY A 3 -23.82 -10.49 -6.72
CA GLY A 3 -24.40 -9.14 -6.80
C GLY A 3 -23.49 -8.12 -6.12
N CYS A 4 -23.44 -6.88 -6.62
CA CYS A 4 -22.60 -5.83 -6.03
C CYS A 4 -23.01 -5.52 -4.54
N ASP A 5 -24.19 -5.97 -4.07
CA ASP A 5 -24.62 -5.91 -2.65
C ASP A 5 -23.72 -6.69 -1.69
N GLU A 6 -23.22 -7.87 -2.10
CA GLU A 6 -22.36 -8.71 -1.24
C GLU A 6 -20.97 -8.09 -1.02
N TYR A 7 -20.60 -7.10 -1.84
CA TYR A 7 -19.32 -6.42 -1.76
C TYR A 7 -19.33 -5.19 -0.86
N SER A 8 -20.49 -4.73 -0.40
CA SER A 8 -20.61 -3.58 0.53
C SER A 8 -19.76 -3.75 1.81
N ILE A 9 -19.78 -4.94 2.41
CA ILE A 9 -18.96 -5.26 3.58
C ILE A 9 -17.47 -5.33 3.20
N LYS A 10 -17.14 -5.93 2.05
CA LYS A 10 -15.77 -6.02 1.55
C LYS A 10 -15.16 -4.63 1.28
N ILE A 11 -15.98 -3.66 0.86
CA ILE A 11 -15.56 -2.25 0.68
C ILE A 11 -15.08 -1.66 2.01
N GLN A 12 -15.84 -1.83 3.10
CA GLN A 12 -15.43 -1.32 4.42
C GLN A 12 -14.15 -1.98 4.90
N LEU A 13 -14.08 -3.32 4.82
CA LEU A 13 -12.87 -4.07 5.18
C LEU A 13 -11.65 -3.68 4.33
N TYR A 14 -11.86 -3.35 3.06
CA TYR A 14 -10.80 -2.85 2.19
C TYR A 14 -10.26 -1.49 2.66
N VAL A 15 -11.16 -0.54 2.98
CA VAL A 15 -10.80 0.80 3.45
C VAL A 15 -10.04 0.75 4.77
N ASP A 16 -10.44 -0.15 5.67
CA ASP A 16 -9.79 -0.38 6.96
C ASP A 16 -8.51 -1.23 6.87
N LYS A 17 -8.21 -1.78 5.68
CA LYS A 17 -7.08 -2.70 5.41
C LYS A 17 -7.15 -4.01 6.20
N GLU A 18 -8.36 -4.51 6.40
CA GLU A 18 -8.66 -5.73 7.15
C GLU A 18 -9.04 -6.92 6.26
N LEU A 19 -8.98 -6.77 4.93
CA LEU A 19 -9.15 -7.90 4.02
C LEU A 19 -7.95 -8.85 4.07
N SER A 20 -8.25 -10.16 4.07
CA SER A 20 -7.24 -11.19 3.86
C SER A 20 -6.63 -11.08 2.46
N CYS A 21 -5.42 -11.62 2.24
CA CYS A 21 -4.79 -11.58 0.91
C CYS A 21 -5.67 -12.21 -0.17
N GLN A 22 -6.34 -13.33 0.15
CA GLN A 22 -7.19 -14.04 -0.80
C GLN A 22 -8.46 -13.24 -1.11
N ASP A 23 -9.10 -12.66 -0.10
CA ASP A 23 -10.30 -11.82 -0.32
C ASP A 23 -9.98 -10.54 -1.07
N LEU A 24 -8.77 -9.98 -0.85
CA LEU A 24 -8.29 -8.80 -1.56
C LEU A 24 -8.15 -9.06 -3.05
N GLU A 25 -7.57 -10.18 -3.46
CA GLU A 25 -7.44 -10.56 -4.86
C GLU A 25 -8.81 -10.73 -5.53
N GLU A 26 -9.74 -11.46 -4.89
CA GLU A 26 -11.12 -11.61 -5.39
C GLU A 26 -11.82 -10.24 -5.52
N PHE A 27 -11.60 -9.37 -4.52
CA PHE A 27 -12.21 -8.05 -4.50
C PHE A 27 -11.65 -7.13 -5.60
N ILE A 28 -10.33 -7.12 -5.81
CA ILE A 28 -9.70 -6.36 -6.89
C ILE A 28 -10.18 -6.85 -8.26
N ALA A 29 -10.31 -8.17 -8.44
CA ALA A 29 -10.86 -8.73 -9.69
C ALA A 29 -12.28 -8.22 -9.95
N HIS A 30 -13.14 -8.22 -8.91
CA HIS A 30 -14.49 -7.64 -9.02
C HIS A 30 -14.47 -6.16 -9.37
N LEU A 31 -13.58 -5.37 -8.75
CA LEU A 31 -13.44 -3.95 -9.05
C LEU A 31 -12.98 -3.68 -10.48
N GLN A 32 -12.34 -4.60 -11.19
CA GLN A 32 -12.05 -4.40 -12.62
C GLN A 32 -13.32 -4.46 -13.48
N GLU A 33 -14.37 -5.13 -13.01
CA GLU A 33 -15.59 -5.40 -13.78
C GLU A 33 -16.82 -4.58 -13.32
N CYS A 34 -17.00 -4.27 -12.03
CA CYS A 34 -18.14 -3.49 -11.50
C CYS A 34 -17.76 -2.01 -11.30
N ALA A 35 -18.18 -1.16 -12.25
CA ALA A 35 -17.97 0.30 -12.16
C ALA A 35 -18.67 0.94 -10.95
N ALA A 36 -19.82 0.40 -10.55
CA ALA A 36 -20.56 0.88 -9.37
C ALA A 36 -19.75 0.65 -8.08
N CYS A 37 -19.18 -0.54 -7.90
CA CYS A 37 -18.32 -0.82 -6.75
C CYS A 37 -17.03 0.01 -6.75
N ARG A 38 -16.43 0.28 -7.92
CA ARG A 38 -15.30 1.21 -8.01
C ARG A 38 -15.65 2.60 -7.47
N GLN A 39 -16.75 3.16 -7.94
CA GLN A 39 -17.19 4.49 -7.51
C GLN A 39 -17.49 4.53 -6.01
N GLN A 40 -18.08 3.46 -5.46
CA GLN A 40 -18.34 3.35 -4.03
C GLN A 40 -17.05 3.27 -3.21
N VAL A 41 -16.07 2.45 -3.62
CA VAL A 41 -14.75 2.37 -2.96
C VAL A 41 -14.05 3.73 -2.98
N GLU A 42 -14.03 4.41 -4.12
CA GLU A 42 -13.40 5.74 -4.24
C GLU A 42 -14.00 6.73 -3.25
N GLY A 43 -15.33 6.79 -3.15
CA GLY A 43 -16.02 7.65 -2.19
C GLY A 43 -15.67 7.34 -0.73
N GLU A 44 -15.64 6.06 -0.36
CA GLU A 44 -15.30 5.64 1.01
C GLU A 44 -13.82 5.90 1.34
N VAL A 45 -12.91 5.69 0.38
CA VAL A 45 -11.48 5.99 0.54
C VAL A 45 -11.26 7.49 0.71
N ASP A 46 -11.93 8.32 -0.07
CA ASP A 46 -11.84 9.78 0.04
C ASP A 46 -12.37 10.26 1.40
N LEU A 47 -13.51 9.73 1.84
CA LEU A 47 -14.07 10.04 3.16
C LEU A 47 -13.10 9.62 4.28
N SER A 48 -12.55 8.40 4.23
CA SER A 48 -11.57 7.91 5.20
C SER A 48 -10.32 8.79 5.25
N ASN A 49 -9.82 9.23 4.08
CA ASN A 49 -8.68 10.15 4.00
C ASN A 49 -9.00 11.53 4.59
N MET A 50 -10.19 12.07 4.34
CA MET A 50 -10.64 13.32 4.96
C MET A 50 -10.68 13.20 6.49
N LEU A 51 -11.26 12.11 7.01
CA LEU A 51 -11.32 11.86 8.45
C LEU A 51 -9.93 11.72 9.07
N ARG A 52 -9.02 10.99 8.41
CA ARG A 52 -7.62 10.84 8.86
C ARG A 52 -6.89 12.18 8.92
N ARG A 53 -7.11 13.07 7.96
CA ARG A 53 -6.52 14.43 7.94
C ARG A 53 -7.10 15.34 9.02
N SER A 54 -8.38 15.16 9.35
CA SER A 54 -9.07 15.94 10.39
C SER A 54 -8.68 15.53 11.82
N LYS A 55 -8.08 14.35 11.98
CA LYS A 55 -7.69 13.84 13.30
C LYS A 55 -6.64 14.75 13.93
N PRO A 56 -6.75 15.10 15.22
CA PRO A 56 -5.73 15.87 15.91
C PRO A 56 -4.37 15.21 15.72
N LEU A 57 -3.39 15.99 15.27
CA LEU A 57 -2.02 15.53 15.12
C LEU A 57 -1.50 15.16 16.51
N CYS A 58 -1.52 13.86 16.84
CA CYS A 58 -0.75 13.37 17.97
C CYS A 58 0.72 13.58 17.61
N ILE A 59 1.35 14.55 18.28
CA ILE A 59 2.76 14.83 18.09
C ILE A 59 3.53 13.70 18.79
N ALA A 60 4.17 12.84 18.01
CA ALA A 60 5.12 11.87 18.54
C ALA A 60 6.23 12.62 19.31
N SER A 61 6.65 12.06 20.46
CA SER A 61 7.76 12.62 21.24
C SER A 61 9.06 12.63 20.42
N ASP A 62 9.94 13.60 20.70
CA ASP A 62 11.21 13.74 19.98
C ASP A 62 12.06 12.47 20.07
N ALA A 63 12.09 11.82 21.24
CA ALA A 63 12.78 10.55 21.43
C ALA A 63 12.25 9.44 20.50
N LEU A 64 10.94 9.38 20.22
CA LEU A 64 10.38 8.41 19.28
C LEU A 64 10.72 8.79 17.83
N ARG A 65 10.67 10.08 17.49
CA ARG A 65 11.04 10.59 16.16
C ARG A 65 12.50 10.29 15.84
N GLU A 66 13.42 10.59 16.75
CA GLU A 66 14.85 10.29 16.62
C GLU A 66 15.11 8.79 16.43
N ARG A 67 14.43 7.94 17.19
CA ARG A 67 14.55 6.48 17.04
C ARG A 67 14.09 6.00 15.66
N ILE A 68 12.99 6.55 15.13
CA ILE A 68 12.50 6.19 13.79
C ILE A 68 13.47 6.68 12.71
N ILE A 69 13.97 7.91 12.81
CA ILE A 69 14.94 8.48 11.86
C ILE A 69 16.22 7.62 11.85
N LYS A 70 16.76 7.28 13.02
CA LYS A 70 17.93 6.42 13.13
C LYS A 70 17.68 5.04 12.52
N ALA A 71 16.55 4.39 12.86
CA ALA A 71 16.23 3.06 12.34
C ALA A 71 16.08 3.03 10.81
N THR A 72 15.48 4.06 10.21
CA THR A 72 15.22 4.14 8.75
C THR A 72 16.45 4.55 7.94
N THR A 73 17.32 5.40 8.49
CA THR A 73 18.62 5.76 7.86
C THR A 73 19.64 4.63 7.92
N GLU A 74 19.64 3.84 9.01
CA GLU A 74 20.47 2.64 9.16
C GLU A 74 20.03 1.47 8.26
N THR A 75 18.74 1.38 7.92
CA THR A 75 18.26 0.36 6.96
C THR A 75 18.65 0.70 5.52
N SER A 76 18.74 1.98 5.16
CA SER A 76 19.17 2.39 3.82
C SER A 76 20.63 2.01 3.53
N HIS A 77 21.53 2.17 4.51
CA HIS A 77 22.95 1.78 4.36
C HIS A 77 23.17 0.27 4.14
N LYS A 78 22.22 -0.58 4.57
CA LYS A 78 22.34 -2.03 4.36
C LYS A 78 21.83 -2.50 3.00
N ILE A 79 21.04 -1.68 2.30
CA ILE A 79 20.53 -2.02 0.96
C ILE A 79 21.61 -1.72 -0.10
N ASP A 80 22.40 -0.66 0.07
CA ASP A 80 23.47 -0.29 -0.86
C ASP A 80 24.61 -1.32 -0.91
N ASP A 81 24.89 -2.04 0.20
CA ASP A 81 25.89 -3.11 0.25
C ASP A 81 25.47 -4.40 -0.52
N VAL A 82 24.18 -4.57 -0.83
CA VAL A 82 23.68 -5.77 -1.54
C VAL A 82 23.69 -5.58 -3.07
N ILE A 83 23.65 -4.34 -3.57
CA ILE A 83 23.48 -4.05 -5.00
C ILE A 83 24.81 -4.04 -5.77
N PHE A 84 25.98 -3.87 -5.13
CA PHE A 84 27.30 -3.83 -5.81
C PHE A 84 28.04 -5.18 -5.88
N GLY A 85 27.30 -6.30 -5.88
CA GLY A 85 27.83 -7.65 -6.03
C GLY A 85 27.85 -8.18 -7.47
N SER A 86 28.81 -7.72 -8.27
CA SER A 86 29.48 -8.45 -9.37
C SER A 86 28.64 -9.33 -10.32
N ARG A 87 28.33 -8.81 -11.51
CA ARG A 87 28.37 -9.63 -12.75
C ARG A 87 28.87 -8.80 -13.92
N ALA A 88 30.14 -9.04 -14.28
CA ALA A 88 30.73 -8.53 -15.50
C ALA A 88 29.96 -9.08 -16.71
N ILE A 89 29.16 -8.23 -17.35
CA ILE A 89 28.59 -8.52 -18.66
C ILE A 89 29.68 -8.18 -19.68
N LYS A 90 30.34 -9.20 -20.23
CA LYS A 90 31.27 -9.02 -21.35
C LYS A 90 30.51 -8.42 -22.55
N PRO A 91 31.03 -7.37 -23.21
CA PRO A 91 30.38 -6.82 -24.38
C PRO A 91 30.50 -7.79 -25.56
N ILE A 92 29.36 -8.11 -26.16
CA ILE A 92 29.26 -8.84 -27.42
C ILE A 92 29.74 -7.89 -28.52
N ARG A 93 30.95 -8.14 -29.06
CA ARG A 93 31.38 -7.53 -30.32
C ARG A 93 30.42 -7.98 -31.42
N LYS A 94 29.78 -7.02 -32.08
CA LYS A 94 29.27 -7.21 -33.44
C LYS A 94 30.21 -6.48 -34.40
N GLU A 95 30.63 -7.26 -35.40
CA GLU A 95 31.27 -6.89 -36.69
C GLU A 95 32.75 -6.48 -36.65
#